data_AF-A0A7S2S6Z5-F1
#
_entry.id   AF-A0A7S2S6Z5-F1
#
_cell.length_a   1.000
_cell.length_b   1.000
_cell.length_c   1.000
_cell.angle_alpha   90.00
_cell.angle_beta   90.00
_cell.angle_gamma   90.00
#
_symmetry.space_group_name_H-M   'P 1'
#
loop_
_entity.id
_entity.type
_entity.pdbx_description
1 polymer ?
#
loop_
_entity_poly.entity_id
_entity_poly.type
_entity_poly.pdbx_seq_one_letter_code
_entity_poly.pdbx_strand_id
1 'polypeptide(L)'
;SQTLSLRQQEKALLSLSTIGDLMISKFPYVVPSQPRILQRIPVLRGRALVQLKLSRPSNATADSAQSGAANAATPATVPAAILPGLAQNTPLGTVQIILDGYSAPVTCGSILDLIIRGFYEKLP
;
A
#
# COMPACT_ATOMS: atom_id res chain seq x y z
N SER A 1 -28.89 19.89 7.31
CA SER A 1 -28.12 21.09 6.92
C SER A 1 -26.64 21.03 7.32
N GLN A 2 -26.25 20.43 8.47
CA GLN A 2 -24.85 20.39 8.93
C GLN A 2 -23.89 19.48 8.12
N THR A 3 -24.39 18.44 7.43
CA THR A 3 -23.55 17.54 6.63
C THR A 3 -23.06 18.17 5.32
N LEU A 4 -23.85 19.08 4.74
CA LEU A 4 -23.47 19.80 3.51
C LEU A 4 -22.34 20.81 3.79
N SER A 5 -22.34 21.48 4.95
CA SER A 5 -21.26 22.39 5.33
C SER A 5 -19.93 21.67 5.58
N LEU A 6 -19.96 20.48 6.19
CA LEU A 6 -18.74 19.68 6.41
C LEU A 6 -18.09 19.23 5.10
N ARG A 7 -18.89 18.75 4.14
CA ARG A 7 -18.39 18.38 2.80
C ARG A 7 -17.82 19.58 2.05
N GLN A 8 -18.42 20.75 2.22
CA GLN A 8 -17.92 21.98 1.61
C GLN A 8 -16.62 22.45 2.27
N GLN A 9 -16.48 22.31 3.58
CA GLN A 9 -15.23 22.56 4.31
C GLN A 9 -14.12 21.61 3.88
N GLU A 10 -14.42 20.30 3.78
CA GLU A 10 -13.50 19.28 3.26
C GLU A 10 -12.99 19.66 1.86
N LYS A 11 -13.91 20.00 0.94
CA LYS A 11 -13.57 20.41 -0.42
C LYS A 11 -12.73 21.69 -0.45
N ALA A 12 -13.03 22.66 0.41
CA ALA A 12 -12.26 23.90 0.51
C ALA A 12 -10.82 23.62 0.98
N LEU A 13 -10.64 22.76 1.99
CA LEU A 13 -9.32 22.37 2.50
C LEU A 13 -8.50 21.58 1.45
N LEU A 14 -9.14 20.70 0.68
CA LEU A 14 -8.48 20.00 -0.43
C LEU A 14 -8.05 20.96 -1.54
N SER A 15 -8.89 21.95 -1.86
CA SER A 15 -8.57 22.99 -2.84
C SER A 15 -7.39 23.85 -2.37
N LEU A 16 -7.35 24.19 -1.08
CA LEU A 16 -6.23 24.92 -0.46
C LEU A 16 -4.94 24.11 -0.51
N SER A 17 -4.99 22.80 -0.26
CA SER A 17 -3.82 21.92 -0.42
C SER A 17 -3.28 21.95 -1.84
N THR A 18 -4.16 21.88 -2.84
CA THR A 18 -3.78 21.89 -4.26
C THR A 18 -3.13 23.22 -4.65
N ILE A 19 -3.66 24.33 -4.14
CA ILE A 19 -3.08 25.66 -4.31
C ILE A 19 -1.70 25.74 -3.63
N GLY A 20 -1.57 25.22 -2.42
CA GLY A 20 -0.31 25.16 -1.69
C GLY A 20 0.77 24.39 -2.46
N ASP A 21 0.41 23.25 -3.06
CA ASP A 21 1.33 22.48 -3.90
C ASP A 21 1.75 23.26 -5.16
N LEU A 22 0.81 23.97 -5.81
CA LEU A 22 1.08 24.83 -6.98
C LEU A 22 1.96 26.04 -6.64
N MET A 23 1.88 26.55 -5.41
CA MET A 23 2.65 27.71 -4.95
C MET A 23 4.11 27.38 -4.61
N ILE A 24 4.50 26.10 -4.57
CA ILE A 24 5.88 25.71 -4.27
C ILE A 24 6.76 25.93 -5.52
N SER A 25 7.50 27.04 -5.55
CA SER A 25 8.37 27.41 -6.67
C SER A 25 9.61 26.52 -6.83
N LYS A 26 10.11 25.93 -5.75
CA LYS A 26 11.30 25.08 -5.74
C LYS A 26 11.27 24.10 -4.57
N PHE A 27 11.79 22.91 -4.80
CA PHE A 27 11.86 21.87 -3.78
C PHE A 27 12.76 22.30 -2.60
N PRO A 28 12.31 22.16 -1.34
CA PRO A 28 12.97 22.75 -0.17
C PRO A 28 14.29 22.06 0.21
N TYR A 29 14.42 20.75 -0.03
CA TYR A 29 15.62 20.01 0.32
C TYR A 29 16.47 19.71 -0.93
N VAL A 30 17.67 20.27 -0.95
CA VAL A 30 18.69 19.91 -1.94
C VAL A 30 19.43 18.71 -1.39
N VAL A 31 19.29 17.55 -2.05
CA VAL A 31 20.09 16.38 -1.70
C VAL A 31 21.56 16.71 -2.01
N PRO A 32 22.46 16.71 -1.01
CA PRO A 32 23.85 17.04 -1.23
C PRO A 32 24.48 16.03 -2.19
N SER A 33 25.08 16.53 -3.27
CA SER A 33 25.62 15.73 -4.39
C SER A 33 26.99 15.08 -4.10
N GLN A 34 27.48 15.18 -2.86
CA GLN A 34 28.90 15.04 -2.52
C GLN A 34 29.32 13.71 -1.85
N PRO A 35 28.52 12.65 -1.96
CA PRO A 35 29.09 11.35 -2.28
C PRO A 35 28.53 10.82 -3.60
N ARG A 36 29.39 10.26 -4.47
CA ARG A 36 29.01 9.64 -5.76
C ARG A 36 27.86 8.62 -5.65
N ILE A 37 27.69 8.03 -4.47
CA ILE A 37 26.64 7.05 -4.15
C ILE A 37 25.23 7.66 -4.20
N LEU A 38 25.05 8.95 -3.83
CA LEU A 38 23.73 9.59 -3.80
C LEU A 38 23.22 10.04 -5.19
N GLN A 39 24.04 9.96 -6.25
CA GLN A 39 23.65 10.37 -7.60
C GLN A 39 22.88 9.28 -8.36
N ARG A 40 23.00 8.01 -7.93
CA ARG A 40 22.39 6.84 -8.60
C ARG A 40 21.18 6.26 -7.86
N ILE A 41 20.79 6.86 -6.74
CA ILE A 41 19.66 6.39 -5.93
C ILE A 41 18.34 7.01 -6.40
N PRO A 42 17.22 6.27 -6.31
CA PRO A 42 15.91 6.81 -6.60
C PRO A 42 15.54 7.91 -5.61
N VAL A 43 14.99 9.02 -6.11
CA VAL A 43 14.54 10.16 -5.30
C VAL A 43 13.11 10.54 -5.66
N LEU A 44 12.26 10.75 -4.67
CA LEU A 44 10.90 11.25 -4.87
C LEU A 44 10.87 12.77 -4.72
N ARG A 45 10.67 13.47 -5.84
CA ARG A 45 10.60 14.95 -5.88
C ARG A 45 9.15 15.42 -5.89
N GLY A 46 8.46 15.19 -4.79
CA GLY A 46 7.06 15.61 -4.61
C GLY A 46 6.31 14.67 -3.68
N ARG A 47 4.99 14.63 -3.81
CA ARG A 47 4.13 13.67 -3.11
C ARG A 47 3.65 12.58 -4.05
N ALA A 48 3.59 11.35 -3.57
CA ALA A 48 3.01 10.23 -4.31
C ALA A 48 1.98 9.51 -3.45
N LEU A 49 0.82 9.18 -4.04
CA LEU A 49 -0.19 8.36 -3.40
C LEU A 49 0.02 6.90 -3.80
N VAL A 50 0.13 6.02 -2.81
CA VAL A 50 0.30 4.57 -2.98
C VAL A 50 -0.88 3.85 -2.35
N GLN A 51 -1.35 2.78 -3.00
CA GLN A 51 -2.42 1.93 -2.48
C GLN A 51 -1.86 0.56 -2.11
N LEU A 52 -2.06 0.15 -0.86
CA LEU A 52 -1.71 -1.17 -0.37
C LEU A 52 -2.98 -2.01 -0.20
N LYS A 53 -3.05 -3.15 -0.90
CA LYS A 53 -4.15 -4.12 -0.75
C LYS A 53 -3.72 -5.21 0.22
N LEU A 54 -4.50 -5.40 1.29
CA LEU A 54 -4.15 -6.31 2.38
C LEU A 54 -4.92 -7.63 2.31
N SER A 55 -4.15 -8.72 2.25
CA SER A 55 -4.43 -10.12 2.55
C SER A 55 -4.64 -10.51 4.01
N ARG A 56 -5.70 -11.23 4.40
CA ARG A 56 -5.56 -12.19 5.53
C ARG A 56 -5.33 -13.59 4.96
N PRO A 57 -4.18 -14.22 5.22
CA PRO A 57 -4.03 -15.65 4.99
C PRO A 57 -4.91 -16.41 5.98
N SER A 58 -5.68 -17.39 5.50
CA SER A 58 -6.55 -18.19 6.36
C SER A 58 -5.73 -19.09 7.28
N ASN A 59 -5.85 -18.89 8.58
CA ASN A 59 -5.36 -19.76 9.63
C ASN A 59 -6.25 -21.01 9.76
N ALA A 60 -6.36 -21.80 8.69
CA ALA A 60 -6.87 -23.17 8.79
C ALA A 60 -5.69 -24.08 9.18
N THR A 61 -5.56 -24.32 10.50
CA THR A 61 -4.65 -25.28 11.15
C THR A 61 -3.16 -25.15 10.84
N ALA A 62 -2.51 -24.17 11.48
CA ALA A 62 -1.09 -24.25 11.84
C ALA A 62 -0.97 -24.70 13.31
N ASP A 63 -1.60 -25.83 13.64
CA ASP A 63 -1.29 -26.57 14.86
C ASP A 63 -1.48 -28.07 14.58
N SER A 64 -0.40 -28.82 14.76
CA SER A 64 -0.23 -30.28 14.69
C SER A 64 -0.12 -31.00 13.32
N ALA A 65 0.99 -31.76 13.23
CA ALA A 65 1.16 -33.07 12.58
C ALA A 65 1.77 -33.15 11.17
N GLN A 66 3.11 -33.14 11.15
CA GLN A 66 3.81 -34.19 10.41
C GLN A 66 3.50 -35.55 11.06
N SER A 67 2.44 -36.23 10.59
CA SER A 67 2.30 -37.71 10.67
C SER A 67 1.06 -38.21 9.92
N GLY A 68 1.29 -39.05 8.90
CA GLY A 68 0.44 -40.22 8.65
C GLY A 68 -0.72 -40.10 7.64
N ALA A 69 -0.64 -40.92 6.60
CA ALA A 69 -1.62 -41.26 5.56
C ALA A 69 -3.09 -41.47 5.99
N ALA A 70 -4.04 -41.12 5.09
CA ALA A 70 -5.07 -42.04 4.56
C ALA A 70 -6.00 -41.39 3.50
N ASN A 71 -6.00 -42.01 2.33
CA ASN A 71 -7.12 -42.36 1.44
C ASN A 71 -7.99 -41.31 0.70
N ALA A 72 -8.16 -41.63 -0.58
CA ALA A 72 -8.92 -40.97 -1.62
C ALA A 72 -10.45 -41.02 -1.42
N ALA A 73 -11.12 -39.92 -1.77
CA ALA A 73 -12.51 -39.93 -2.23
C ALA A 73 -12.82 -38.67 -3.06
N THR A 74 -13.07 -38.89 -4.35
CA THR A 74 -13.97 -38.17 -5.28
C THR A 74 -14.09 -36.64 -5.22
N PRO A 75 -13.84 -35.89 -6.32
CA PRO A 75 -14.07 -34.45 -6.36
C PRO A 75 -15.58 -34.17 -6.53
N ALA A 76 -16.30 -34.03 -5.42
CA ALA A 76 -17.62 -33.42 -5.45
C ALA A 76 -17.45 -31.91 -5.61
N THR A 77 -17.84 -31.38 -6.76
CA THR A 77 -18.04 -29.95 -7.00
C THR A 77 -19.15 -29.46 -6.07
N VAL A 78 -18.76 -28.94 -4.89
CA VAL A 78 -19.65 -28.22 -4.00
C VAL A 78 -19.47 -26.72 -4.29
N PRO A 79 -20.54 -25.98 -4.63
CA PRO A 79 -20.44 -24.55 -4.94
C PRO A 79 -19.93 -23.77 -3.71
N ALA A 80 -18.90 -22.96 -3.93
CA ALA A 80 -18.11 -22.23 -2.94
C ALA A 80 -18.87 -21.06 -2.28
N ALA A 81 -20.05 -21.29 -1.70
CA ALA A 81 -20.93 -20.21 -1.22
C ALA A 81 -21.44 -20.34 0.23
N ILE A 82 -21.10 -21.38 1.02
CA ILE A 82 -21.77 -21.57 2.34
C ILE A 82 -20.80 -21.59 3.55
N LEU A 83 -19.48 -21.51 3.37
CA LEU A 83 -18.56 -21.44 4.51
C LEU A 83 -17.61 -20.24 4.37
N PRO A 84 -17.86 -19.12 5.09
CA PRO A 84 -16.93 -18.00 5.16
C PRO A 84 -15.72 -18.41 6.01
N GLY A 85 -14.79 -19.18 5.42
CA GLY A 85 -13.61 -19.68 6.16
C GLY A 85 -12.50 -20.33 5.34
N LEU A 86 -12.68 -20.57 4.04
CA LEU A 86 -11.70 -21.32 3.23
C LEU A 86 -11.14 -20.55 2.02
N ALA A 87 -11.37 -19.24 1.92
CA ALA A 87 -10.67 -18.44 0.92
C ALA A 87 -9.23 -18.18 1.40
N GLN A 88 -8.26 -18.86 0.76
CA GLN A 88 -6.80 -18.71 0.93
C GLN A 88 -6.25 -17.28 0.78
N ASN A 89 -7.11 -16.27 0.62
CA ASN A 89 -6.75 -14.87 0.57
C ASN A 89 -8.01 -14.03 0.85
N THR A 90 -8.37 -13.82 2.12
CA THR A 90 -9.56 -12.98 2.42
C THR A 90 -9.14 -11.50 2.30
N PRO A 91 -9.71 -10.71 1.36
CA PRO A 91 -9.35 -9.31 1.20
C PRO A 91 -9.79 -8.51 2.44
N LEU A 92 -8.82 -7.94 3.16
CA LEU A 92 -9.07 -7.12 4.35
C LEU A 92 -9.45 -5.68 3.98
N GLY A 93 -8.88 -5.15 2.90
CA GLY A 93 -9.15 -3.79 2.45
C GLY A 93 -7.98 -3.16 1.70
N THR A 94 -8.18 -1.90 1.28
CA THR A 94 -7.17 -1.08 0.63
C THR A 94 -6.82 0.11 1.53
N VAL A 95 -5.54 0.27 1.85
CA VAL A 95 -5.00 1.41 2.59
C VAL A 95 -4.34 2.37 1.60
N GLN A 96 -4.69 3.65 1.68
CA GLN A 96 -4.03 4.70 0.91
C GLN A 96 -2.97 5.38 1.77
N ILE A 97 -1.75 5.47 1.26
CA ILE A 97 -0.62 6.09 1.94
C ILE A 97 -0.07 7.20 1.05
N ILE A 98 0.22 8.36 1.64
CA ILE A 98 0.87 9.47 0.95
C ILE A 98 2.36 9.45 1.32
N LEU A 99 3.23 9.32 0.33
CA LEU A 99 4.67 9.48 0.49
C LEU A 99 5.04 10.95 0.35
N ASP A 100 5.60 11.55 1.40
CA ASP A 100 6.04 12.95 1.39
C ASP A 100 7.52 13.08 1.01
N GLY A 101 7.77 13.17 -0.29
CA GLY A 101 9.13 13.38 -0.80
C GLY A 101 9.69 14.74 -0.41
N TYR A 102 8.86 15.76 -0.17
CA TYR A 102 9.34 17.09 0.24
C TYR A 102 10.23 17.02 1.46
N SER A 103 9.84 16.28 2.49
CA SER A 103 10.63 16.12 3.71
C SER A 103 11.70 15.02 3.60
N ALA A 104 11.41 13.93 2.88
CA ALA A 104 12.26 12.74 2.83
C ALA A 104 12.45 12.19 1.39
N PRO A 105 13.17 12.91 0.51
CA PRO A 105 13.23 12.58 -0.91
C PRO A 105 13.90 11.22 -1.20
N VAL A 106 14.93 10.86 -0.44
CA VAL A 106 15.67 9.59 -0.62
C VAL A 106 14.87 8.39 -0.09
N THR A 107 14.31 8.51 1.11
CA THR A 107 13.54 7.42 1.73
C THR A 107 12.29 7.11 0.91
N CYS A 108 11.52 8.13 0.52
CA CYS A 108 10.34 7.94 -0.31
C CYS A 108 10.70 7.45 -1.72
N GLY A 109 11.83 7.89 -2.28
CA GLY A 109 12.33 7.38 -3.56
C GLY A 109 12.64 5.89 -3.52
N SER A 110 13.32 5.42 -2.48
CA SER A 110 13.62 3.99 -2.27
C SER A 110 12.35 3.14 -2.14
N ILE A 111 11.39 3.58 -1.31
CA ILE A 111 10.11 2.88 -1.14
C ILE A 111 9.35 2.80 -2.47
N LEU A 112 9.25 3.91 -3.20
CA LEU A 112 8.54 3.95 -4.48
C LEU A 112 9.21 3.07 -5.54
N ASP A 113 10.55 3.04 -5.58
CA ASP A 113 11.30 2.16 -6.48
C ASP A 113 11.02 0.66 -6.18
N LEU A 114 10.98 0.28 -4.90
CA LEU A 114 10.62 -1.09 -4.50
C LEU A 114 9.17 -1.45 -4.87
N ILE A 115 8.24 -0.51 -4.71
CA ILE A 115 6.83 -0.70 -5.11
C ILE A 115 6.73 -0.92 -6.63
N ILE A 116 7.37 -0.08 -7.43
CA ILE A 116 7.35 -0.20 -8.90
C ILE A 116 7.95 -1.52 -9.37
N ARG A 117 8.97 -2.02 -8.66
CA ARG A 117 9.59 -3.33 -8.92
C ARG A 117 8.76 -4.53 -8.45
N GLY A 118 7.59 -4.29 -7.84
CA GLY A 118 6.71 -5.35 -7.35
C GLY A 118 7.21 -6.04 -6.07
N PHE A 119 8.17 -5.45 -5.34
CA PHE A 119 8.76 -6.08 -4.16
C PHE A 119 7.74 -6.37 -3.05
N TYR A 120 6.71 -5.52 -2.94
CA TYR A 120 5.65 -5.66 -1.94
C TYR A 120 4.42 -6.45 -2.44
N GLU A 121 4.47 -7.00 -3.66
CA GLU A 121 3.38 -7.85 -4.14
C GLU A 121 3.48 -9.26 -3.56
N LYS A 122 2.33 -9.81 -3.14
CA LYS A 122 2.18 -11.20 -2.67
C LYS A 122 3.07 -11.55 -1.47
N LEU A 123 3.35 -10.59 -0.60
CA LEU A 123 3.95 -10.87 0.70
C LEU A 123 2.99 -11.72 1.56
N PRO A 124 3.52 -12.72 2.29
CA PRO A 124 2.72 -13.66 3.08
C PRO A 124 1.99 -13.02 4.26
#